data_AF-A0A9E3DF81-F1
#
_entry.id   AF-A0A9E3DF81-F1
#
_cell.length_a   1.000
_cell.length_b   1.000
_cell.length_c   1.000
_cell.angle_alpha   90.00
_cell.angle_beta   90.00
_cell.angle_gamma   90.00
#
_symmetry.space_group_name_H-M   'P 1'
#
loop_
_entity.id
_entity.type
_entity.pdbx_description
1 polymer ?
#
loop_
_entity_poly.entity_id
_entity_poly.type
_entity_poly.pdbx_seq_one_letter_code
_entity_poly.pdbx_strand_id
1 'polypeptide(L)'
;MSRVHDALRRAEQSAAAEQHARGGADRRPGIGAALASATAESPALHDLLAKIKTVPYQPSPESLLIDANNPHEAPTEEFRTLRTRLNHMQSLQPIHTTVVTSPSPAEGKSFAAINLAMAQAQLAGNLTLLCDFDFRRPIAHNLLRIERSPGA
;
A
#
# COMPACT_ATOMS: atom_id res chain seq x y z
N MET A 1 9.11 5.08 -50.62
CA MET A 1 8.49 4.83 -49.30
C MET A 1 9.08 3.53 -48.76
N SER A 2 9.82 3.61 -47.66
CA SER A 2 10.80 2.61 -47.23
C SER A 2 10.17 1.38 -46.57
N ARG A 3 10.61 0.18 -46.95
CA ARG A 3 10.22 -1.13 -46.37
C ARG A 3 10.38 -1.19 -44.85
N VAL A 4 11.28 -0.38 -44.30
CA VAL A 4 11.53 -0.28 -42.85
C VAL A 4 10.35 0.37 -42.13
N HIS A 5 9.68 1.33 -42.76
CA HIS A 5 8.54 2.04 -42.17
C HIS A 5 7.29 1.15 -42.10
N ASP A 6 7.10 0.27 -43.08
CA ASP A 6 6.03 -0.74 -43.08
C ASP A 6 6.28 -1.86 -42.06
N ALA A 7 7.55 -2.21 -41.82
CA ALA A 7 7.93 -3.18 -40.80
C ALA A 7 7.67 -2.66 -39.37
N LEU A 8 8.02 -1.40 -39.09
CA LEU A 8 7.77 -0.76 -37.79
C LEU A 8 6.28 -0.63 -37.48
N ARG A 9 5.47 -0.21 -38.47
CA ARG A 9 4.02 -0.07 -38.29
C ARG A 9 3.33 -1.42 -38.04
N ARG A 10 3.81 -2.51 -38.65
CA ARG A 10 3.31 -3.87 -38.38
C ARG A 10 3.70 -4.37 -36.99
N ALA A 11 4.92 -4.07 -36.52
CA ALA A 11 5.37 -4.43 -35.19
C ALA A 11 4.57 -3.71 -34.08
N GLU A 12 4.23 -2.43 -34.29
CA GLU A 12 3.37 -1.65 -33.38
C GLU A 12 1.94 -2.21 -33.34
N GLN A 13 1.39 -2.61 -34.49
CA GLN A 13 0.05 -3.20 -34.56
C GLN A 13 -0.02 -4.59 -33.91
N SER A 14 1.03 -5.41 -34.04
CA SER A 14 1.12 -6.69 -33.32
C SER A 14 1.29 -6.50 -31.81
N ALA A 15 2.07 -5.51 -31.37
CA ALA A 15 2.23 -5.20 -29.95
C ALA A 15 0.92 -4.70 -29.32
N ALA A 16 0.15 -3.88 -30.04
CA ALA A 16 -1.18 -3.44 -29.61
C ALA A 16 -2.20 -4.59 -29.54
N ALA A 17 -2.12 -5.56 -30.47
CA ALA A 17 -2.96 -6.75 -30.46
C ALA A 17 -2.59 -7.73 -29.33
N GLU A 18 -1.31 -7.88 -29.01
CA GLU A 18 -0.84 -8.71 -27.89
C GLU A 18 -1.21 -8.10 -26.52
N GLN A 19 -1.21 -6.77 -26.40
CA GLN A 19 -1.70 -6.08 -25.20
C GLN A 19 -3.22 -6.28 -25.00
N HIS A 20 -4.01 -6.33 -26.09
CA HIS A 20 -5.42 -6.67 -26.04
C HIS A 20 -5.67 -8.15 -25.69
N ALA A 21 -4.85 -9.07 -26.20
CA ALA A 21 -4.97 -10.50 -25.93
C ALA A 21 -4.61 -10.90 -24.49
N ARG A 22 -3.68 -10.18 -23.85
CA ARG A 22 -3.36 -10.35 -22.42
C ARG A 22 -4.40 -9.73 -21.47
N GLY A 23 -5.36 -8.97 -21.98
CA GLY A 23 -6.47 -8.40 -21.20
C GLY A 23 -7.58 -9.39 -20.82
N GLY A 24 -7.48 -10.66 -21.23
CA GLY A 24 -8.54 -11.67 -21.11
C GLY A 24 -8.33 -12.76 -20.05
N ALA A 25 -7.22 -12.80 -19.32
CA ALA A 25 -6.95 -13.86 -18.34
C ALA A 25 -7.10 -13.35 -16.90
N ASP A 26 -8.14 -13.88 -16.22
CA ASP A 26 -8.41 -13.79 -14.79
C ASP A 26 -8.97 -12.46 -14.25
N ARG A 27 -10.12 -12.03 -14.79
CA ARG A 27 -11.07 -11.18 -14.03
C ARG A 27 -11.83 -12.03 -13.01
N ARG A 28 -11.13 -12.65 -12.06
CA ARG A 28 -11.76 -12.81 -10.74
C ARG A 28 -12.14 -11.41 -10.28
N PRO A 29 -13.32 -11.18 -9.69
CA PRO A 29 -13.57 -9.92 -9.03
C PRO A 29 -12.46 -9.76 -7.98
N GLY A 30 -11.46 -8.95 -8.30
CA GLY A 30 -10.47 -8.55 -7.32
C GLY A 30 -11.23 -7.93 -6.16
N ILE A 31 -10.72 -8.11 -4.95
CA ILE A 31 -11.26 -7.55 -3.71
C ILE A 31 -11.63 -6.04 -3.89
N GLY A 32 -10.97 -5.34 -4.82
CA GLY A 32 -11.25 -3.96 -5.22
C GLY A 32 -12.65 -3.65 -5.78
N ALA A 33 -13.35 -4.59 -6.43
CA ALA A 33 -14.69 -4.29 -6.99
C ALA A 33 -15.78 -4.17 -5.90
N ALA A 34 -15.63 -4.91 -4.80
CA ALA A 34 -16.52 -4.81 -3.64
C ALA A 34 -16.20 -3.59 -2.75
N LEU A 35 -14.99 -3.03 -2.86
CA LEU A 35 -14.52 -1.88 -2.07
C LEU A 35 -14.80 -0.52 -2.74
N ALA A 36 -15.06 -0.50 -4.05
CA ALA A 36 -15.37 0.75 -4.79
C ALA A 36 -16.67 1.43 -4.29
N SER A 37 -17.55 0.71 -3.60
CA SER A 37 -18.75 1.26 -2.97
C SER A 37 -18.56 1.73 -1.52
N ALA A 38 -17.34 1.71 -0.99
CA ALA A 38 -17.04 2.10 0.39
C ALA A 38 -16.67 3.59 0.54
N THR A 39 -17.02 4.43 -0.44
CA THR A 39 -16.98 5.88 -0.28
C THR A 39 -18.15 6.29 0.62
N ALA A 40 -17.82 6.84 1.80
CA ALA A 40 -18.67 7.32 2.88
C ALA A 40 -19.14 6.26 3.89
N GLU A 41 -18.65 6.43 5.12
CA GLU A 41 -19.19 5.97 6.41
C GLU A 41 -20.24 4.86 6.31
N SER A 42 -19.78 3.61 6.17
CA SER A 42 -20.66 2.48 6.45
C SER A 42 -20.91 2.45 7.97
N PRO A 43 -22.15 2.57 8.46
CA PRO A 43 -22.44 2.47 9.89
C PRO A 43 -21.90 1.16 10.49
N ALA A 44 -21.93 0.10 9.69
CA ALA A 44 -21.37 -1.20 10.05
C ALA A 44 -19.86 -1.17 10.31
N LEU A 45 -19.09 -0.32 9.62
CA LEU A 45 -17.66 -0.16 9.86
C LEU A 45 -17.41 0.60 11.16
N HIS A 46 -18.17 1.67 11.45
CA HIS A 46 -18.07 2.37 12.72
C HIS A 46 -18.38 1.45 13.91
N ASP A 47 -19.44 0.66 13.81
CA ASP A 47 -19.82 -0.33 14.82
C ASP A 47 -18.75 -1.41 15.01
N LEU A 48 -18.05 -1.80 13.94
CA LEU A 48 -16.93 -2.73 14.01
C LEU A 48 -15.73 -2.09 14.69
N LEU A 49 -15.32 -0.88 14.27
CA LEU A 49 -14.18 -0.16 14.83
C LEU A 49 -14.38 0.11 16.32
N ALA A 50 -15.62 0.39 16.76
CA ALA A 50 -15.96 0.56 18.17
C ALA A 50 -15.74 -0.70 19.03
N LYS A 51 -15.70 -1.89 18.41
CA LYS A 51 -15.43 -3.17 19.09
C LYS A 51 -13.94 -3.53 19.09
N ILE A 52 -13.10 -2.82 18.34
CA ILE A 52 -11.66 -3.08 18.27
C ILE A 52 -10.99 -2.46 19.50
N LYS A 53 -10.18 -3.27 20.19
CA LYS A 53 -9.35 -2.78 21.30
C LYS A 53 -8.31 -1.79 20.76
N THR A 54 -8.37 -0.55 21.23
CA THR A 54 -7.31 0.42 21.01
C THR A 54 -6.10 0.08 21.87
N VAL A 55 -4.96 -0.15 21.23
CA VAL A 55 -3.68 -0.36 21.90
C VAL A 55 -2.83 0.89 21.67
N PRO A 56 -2.51 1.67 22.71
CA PRO A 56 -1.56 2.77 22.57
C PRO A 56 -0.20 2.19 22.21
N TYR A 57 0.50 2.85 21.30
CA TYR A 57 1.83 2.47 20.87
C TYR A 57 2.75 3.68 20.95
N GLN A 58 4.03 3.43 21.22
CA GLN A 58 5.06 4.46 21.20
C GLN A 58 6.27 3.88 20.48
N PRO A 59 6.48 4.24 19.19
CA PRO A 59 7.60 3.73 18.43
C PRO A 59 8.94 3.90 19.15
N SER A 60 9.86 2.97 18.92
CA SER A 60 11.23 3.17 19.38
C SER A 60 11.84 4.39 18.69
N PRO A 61 12.54 5.32 19.39
CA PRO A 61 13.25 6.41 18.71
C PRO A 61 14.22 5.90 17.64
N GLU A 62 14.81 4.72 17.87
CA GLU A 62 15.73 4.04 16.94
C GLU A 62 15.04 3.37 15.74
N SER A 63 13.70 3.25 15.76
CA SER A 63 12.94 2.60 14.68
C SER A 63 12.68 3.50 13.48
N LEU A 64 13.01 4.80 13.57
CA LEU A 64 12.87 5.79 12.51
C LEU A 64 11.44 5.79 11.91
N LEU A 65 10.42 5.58 12.74
CA LEU A 65 9.04 5.67 12.31
C LEU A 65 8.55 7.12 12.31
N ILE A 66 7.65 7.47 11.39
CA ILE A 66 7.02 8.78 11.32
C ILE A 66 6.33 9.08 12.64
N ASP A 67 6.72 10.18 13.28
CA ASP A 67 6.06 10.71 14.46
C ASP A 67 5.10 11.83 14.05
N ALA A 68 3.83 11.70 14.43
CA ALA A 68 2.84 12.75 14.21
C ALA A 68 3.17 14.04 15.00
N ASN A 69 3.90 13.93 16.11
CA ASN A 69 4.31 15.07 16.93
C ASN A 69 5.57 15.75 16.41
N ASN A 70 6.40 15.04 15.63
CA ASN A 70 7.64 15.55 15.06
C ASN A 70 7.68 15.37 13.52
N PRO A 71 6.78 16.05 12.78
CA PRO A 71 6.53 15.78 11.36
C PRO A 71 7.67 16.19 10.41
N HIS A 72 8.75 16.79 10.91
CA HIS A 72 9.88 17.29 10.10
C HIS A 72 11.11 16.39 10.20
N GLU A 73 11.08 15.35 11.02
CA GLU A 73 12.19 14.43 11.16
C GLU A 73 12.17 13.37 10.05
N ALA A 74 13.37 12.96 9.61
CA ALA A 74 13.51 11.82 8.71
C ALA A 74 12.92 10.56 9.37
N PRO A 75 12.22 9.71 8.61
CA PRO A 75 12.09 9.66 7.14
C PRO A 75 10.79 10.30 6.59
N THR A 76 10.22 11.30 7.27
CA THR A 76 8.85 11.74 6.98
C THR A 76 8.64 12.26 5.55
N GLU A 77 9.55 13.08 5.02
CA GLU A 77 9.40 13.65 3.67
C GLU A 77 9.55 12.61 2.55
N GLU A 78 10.39 11.60 2.75
CA GLU A 78 10.55 10.49 1.83
C GLU A 78 9.24 9.70 1.70
N PHE A 79 8.59 9.40 2.82
CA PHE A 79 7.32 8.67 2.83
C PHE A 79 6.13 9.54 2.41
N ARG A 80 6.16 10.87 2.65
CA ARG A 80 5.20 11.81 2.03
C ARG A 80 5.31 11.80 0.51
N THR A 81 6.53 11.80 -0.01
CA THR A 81 6.78 11.70 -1.45
C THR A 81 6.27 10.37 -2.01
N LEU A 82 6.57 9.25 -1.34
CA LEU A 82 6.09 7.92 -1.75
C LEU A 82 4.55 7.86 -1.75
N ARG A 83 3.90 8.36 -0.70
CA ARG A 83 2.44 8.46 -0.61
C ARG A 83 1.86 9.27 -1.77
N THR A 84 2.40 10.44 -2.07
CA THR A 84 1.92 11.29 -3.17
C THR A 84 1.99 10.56 -4.51
N ARG A 85 3.07 9.81 -4.77
CA ARG A 85 3.20 9.00 -5.99
C ARG A 85 2.17 7.88 -6.05
N LEU A 86 1.95 7.17 -4.94
CA LEU A 86 0.94 6.10 -4.86
C LEU A 86 -0.48 6.64 -5.06
N ASN A 87 -0.81 7.79 -4.46
CA ASN A 87 -2.13 8.41 -4.61
C ASN A 87 -2.34 8.94 -6.05
N HIS A 88 -1.28 9.42 -6.69
CA HIS A 88 -1.34 9.76 -8.12
C HIS A 88 -1.62 8.52 -8.96
N MET A 89 -0.93 7.41 -8.73
CA MET A 89 -1.24 6.13 -9.41
C MET A 89 -2.68 5.67 -9.14
N GLN A 90 -3.16 5.82 -7.90
CA GLN A 90 -4.53 5.48 -7.52
C GLN A 90 -5.59 6.28 -8.29
N SER A 91 -5.28 7.55 -8.65
CA SER A 91 -6.18 8.38 -9.47
C SER A 91 -6.29 7.90 -10.93
N LEU A 92 -5.28 7.17 -11.42
CA LEU A 92 -5.27 6.60 -12.76
C LEU A 92 -5.92 5.22 -12.79
N GLN A 93 -5.71 4.42 -11.73
CA GLN A 93 -6.27 3.08 -11.58
C GLN A 93 -6.60 2.80 -10.11
N PRO A 94 -7.75 2.19 -9.77
CA PRO A 94 -8.11 1.90 -8.39
C PRO A 94 -7.09 1.00 -7.69
N ILE A 95 -6.36 1.57 -6.72
CA ILE A 95 -5.44 0.86 -5.82
C ILE A 95 -6.03 0.94 -4.41
N HIS A 96 -6.47 -0.20 -3.87
CA HIS A 96 -6.98 -0.31 -2.50
C HIS A 96 -6.12 -1.21 -1.61
N THR A 97 -5.14 -1.91 -2.20
CA THR A 97 -4.30 -2.86 -1.49
C THR A 97 -2.92 -2.86 -2.11
N THR A 98 -1.90 -2.71 -1.27
CA THR A 98 -0.50 -2.70 -1.68
C THR A 98 0.26 -3.72 -0.84
N VAL A 99 1.05 -4.56 -1.51
CA VAL A 99 1.96 -5.50 -0.85
C VAL A 99 3.37 -4.91 -0.88
N VAL A 100 4.03 -4.87 0.28
CA VAL A 100 5.43 -4.46 0.40
C VAL A 100 6.28 -5.71 0.64
N THR A 101 7.25 -5.95 -0.25
CA THR A 101 8.15 -7.10 -0.19
C THR A 101 9.58 -6.67 -0.55
N SER A 102 10.56 -7.53 -0.27
CA SER A 102 11.97 -7.28 -0.55
C SER A 102 12.65 -8.56 -1.08
N PRO A 103 13.69 -8.45 -1.93
CA PRO A 103 14.41 -9.61 -2.46
C PRO A 103 15.12 -10.44 -1.37
N SER A 104 15.51 -9.82 -0.25
CA SER A 104 16.20 -10.49 0.85
C SER A 104 15.63 -10.11 2.23
N PRO A 105 15.86 -10.94 3.27
CA PRO A 105 15.59 -10.55 4.65
C PRO A 105 16.39 -9.31 5.07
N ALA A 106 15.87 -8.56 6.06
CA ALA A 106 16.52 -7.38 6.66
C ALA A 106 16.76 -6.16 5.73
N GLU A 107 16.10 -6.10 4.58
CA GLU A 107 16.18 -4.95 3.65
C GLU A 107 15.20 -3.80 3.99
N GLY A 108 14.59 -3.81 5.18
CA GLY A 108 13.71 -2.74 5.62
C GLY A 108 12.27 -2.80 5.09
N LYS A 109 11.79 -3.93 4.56
CA LYS A 109 10.39 -4.09 4.11
C LYS A 109 9.33 -3.70 5.17
N SER A 110 9.51 -4.12 6.42
CA SER A 110 8.55 -3.83 7.50
C SER A 110 8.62 -2.36 7.92
N PHE A 111 9.83 -1.78 7.94
CA PHE A 111 10.03 -0.35 8.14
C PHE A 111 9.31 0.47 7.07
N ALA A 112 9.48 0.10 5.79
CA ALA A 112 8.82 0.77 4.68
C ALA A 112 7.30 0.62 4.71
N ALA A 113 6.79 -0.58 5.04
CA ALA A 113 5.37 -0.84 5.15
C ALA A 113 4.71 -0.01 6.26
N ILE A 114 5.30 0.02 7.46
CA ILE A 114 4.76 0.77 8.60
C ILE A 114 4.77 2.27 8.31
N ASN A 115 5.90 2.82 7.86
CA ASN A 115 6.00 4.24 7.57
C ASN A 115 5.08 4.68 6.43
N LEU A 116 4.92 3.86 5.39
CA LEU A 116 3.94 4.14 4.34
C LEU A 116 2.51 4.13 4.89
N ALA A 117 2.17 3.18 5.76
CA ALA A 117 0.86 3.13 6.39
C ALA A 117 0.61 4.36 7.29
N MET A 118 1.61 4.80 8.06
CA MET A 118 1.52 6.01 8.88
C MET A 118 1.35 7.26 8.00
N ALA A 119 2.09 7.37 6.91
CA ALA A 119 1.96 8.49 5.97
C ALA A 119 0.57 8.53 5.32
N GLN A 120 0.00 7.38 4.97
CA GLN A 120 -1.36 7.26 4.44
C GLN A 120 -2.42 7.62 5.49
N ALA A 121 -2.27 7.14 6.73
CA ALA A 121 -3.19 7.43 7.83
C ALA A 121 -3.23 8.92 8.24
N GLN A 122 -2.14 9.67 7.97
CA GLN A 122 -2.11 11.12 8.17
C GLN A 122 -2.96 11.90 7.16
N LEU A 123 -3.38 11.29 6.04
CA LEU A 123 -4.25 11.96 5.09
C LEU A 123 -5.70 11.94 5.61
N ALA A 124 -6.30 13.11 5.74
CA ALA A 124 -7.67 13.24 6.20
C ALA A 124 -8.63 12.41 5.31
N GLY A 125 -9.46 11.58 5.95
CA GLY A 125 -10.41 10.71 5.26
C GLY A 125 -9.85 9.37 4.79
N ASN A 126 -8.54 9.11 4.90
CA ASN A 126 -7.96 7.81 4.55
C ASN A 126 -7.96 6.85 5.75
N LEU A 127 -8.86 5.87 5.72
CA LEU A 127 -8.79 4.72 6.61
C LEU A 127 -7.73 3.75 6.11
N THR A 128 -6.65 3.61 6.88
CA THR A 128 -5.49 2.79 6.50
C THR A 128 -5.40 1.57 7.41
N LEU A 129 -5.29 0.38 6.82
CA LEU A 129 -5.04 -0.87 7.51
C LEU A 129 -3.65 -1.40 7.15
N LEU A 130 -2.82 -1.63 8.17
CA LEU A 130 -1.54 -2.34 8.04
C LEU A 130 -1.75 -3.79 8.51
N CYS A 131 -1.31 -4.75 7.70
CA CYS A 131 -1.34 -6.18 8.06
C CYS A 131 0.08 -6.75 7.96
N ASP A 132 0.58 -7.35 9.04
CA ASP A 132 1.84 -8.10 9.01
C ASP A 132 1.56 -9.55 8.56
N PHE A 133 1.98 -9.87 7.33
CA PHE A 133 1.89 -11.21 6.75
C PHE A 133 3.20 -12.01 6.86
N ASP A 134 4.21 -11.52 7.58
CA ASP A 134 5.44 -12.27 7.86
C ASP A 134 5.29 -13.11 9.13
N PHE A 135 4.70 -14.30 9.00
CA PHE A 135 4.53 -15.21 10.14
C PHE A 135 5.81 -15.91 10.59
N ARG A 136 6.88 -15.86 9.79
CA ARG A 136 8.15 -16.53 10.12
C ARG A 136 8.97 -15.66 11.07
N ARG A 137 9.05 -14.36 10.80
CA ARG A 137 9.81 -13.39 11.60
C ARG A 137 9.04 -12.06 11.69
N PRO A 138 7.88 -12.03 12.36
CA PRO A 138 7.11 -10.80 12.53
C PRO A 138 7.91 -9.83 13.39
N ILE A 139 8.02 -8.56 12.95
CA ILE A 139 8.76 -7.51 13.67
C ILE A 139 7.95 -6.24 13.89
N ALA A 140 6.71 -6.16 13.39
CA ALA A 140 5.88 -4.96 13.54
C ALA A 140 5.65 -4.57 15.00
N HIS A 141 5.32 -5.55 15.87
CA HIS A 141 5.15 -5.31 17.31
C HIS A 141 6.38 -4.70 17.97
N ASN A 142 7.59 -5.13 17.58
CA ASN A 142 8.84 -4.60 18.12
C ASN A 142 9.05 -3.14 17.72
N LEU A 143 8.80 -2.79 16.46
CA LEU A 143 8.95 -1.43 15.94
C LEU A 143 7.95 -0.46 16.59
N LEU A 144 6.71 -0.92 16.79
CA LEU A 144 5.64 -0.16 17.45
C LEU A 144 5.72 -0.19 18.98
N ARG A 145 6.60 -1.00 19.56
CA ARG A 145 6.71 -1.29 21.01
C ARG A 145 5.37 -1.69 21.64
N ILE A 146 4.69 -2.64 21.03
CA ILE A 146 3.48 -3.26 21.55
C ILE A 146 3.73 -4.72 21.95
N GLU A 147 2.93 -5.24 22.86
CA GLU A 147 3.00 -6.65 23.26
C GLU A 147 2.61 -7.56 22.09
N ARG A 148 3.42 -8.59 21.85
CA ARG A 148 3.11 -9.61 20.86
C ARG A 148 1.94 -10.46 21.34
N SER A 149 0.87 -10.52 20.55
CA SER A 149 -0.31 -11.33 20.86
C SER A 149 -0.93 -11.86 19.55
N PRO A 150 -1.92 -12.78 19.60
CA PRO A 150 -2.60 -13.18 18.37
C PRO A 150 -3.17 -11.96 17.62
N GLY A 151 -2.60 -11.66 16.45
CA GLY A 151 -2.97 -10.49 15.64
C GLY A 151 -2.20 -9.19 15.95
N ALA A 152 -1.24 -9.19 16.89
CA ALA A 152 -0.36 -8.04 17.20
C ALA A 152 1.13 -8.43 17.19
#